data_AF-A0A353D381-F1
#
_entry.id   AF-A0A353D381-F1
#
_cell.length_a   1.000
_cell.length_b   1.000
_cell.length_c   1.000
_cell.angle_alpha   90.00
_cell.angle_beta   90.00
_cell.angle_gamma   90.00
#
_symmetry.space_group_name_H-M   'P 1'
#
loop_
_entity.id
_entity.type
_entity.pdbx_description
1 polymer ?
#
loop_
_entity_poly.entity_id
_entity_poly.type
_entity_poly.pdbx_seq_one_letter_code
_entity_poly.pdbx_strand_id
1 'polypeptide(L)'
;MNFRRFITALADRIGQHQIPVDSNATEIRYFLGHDAVHHDFITTLVRSIYRKNQCGHLDAVIDPHLTMKTIAGAREELVKARDTDICQYRFVDALCHEARQILLQAIKNDQLVNPPPQQLTRNKA
;
A
#
# COMPACT_ATOMS: atom_id res chain seq x y z
N MET A 1 -3.44 -9.40 -4.15
CA MET A 1 -2.98 -9.16 -2.76
C MET A 1 -4.09 -8.45 -1.99
N ASN A 2 -4.20 -8.66 -0.67
CA ASN A 2 -5.21 -8.00 0.16
C ASN A 2 -4.65 -6.82 0.97
N PHE A 3 -5.55 -6.01 1.52
CA PHE A 3 -5.22 -4.78 2.24
C PHE A 3 -4.34 -5.05 3.47
N ARG A 4 -4.73 -6.00 4.34
CA ARG A 4 -3.94 -6.38 5.52
C ARG A 4 -2.50 -6.73 5.14
N ARG A 5 -2.32 -7.67 4.20
CA ARG A 5 -0.99 -8.09 3.76
C ARG A 5 -0.17 -6.95 3.17
N PHE A 6 -0.80 -6.04 2.44
CA PHE A 6 -0.12 -4.89 1.87
C PHE A 6 0.41 -3.94 2.94
N ILE A 7 -0.44 -3.54 3.90
CA ILE A 7 -0.03 -2.60 4.96
C ILE A 7 0.96 -3.26 5.93
N THR A 8 0.77 -4.54 6.27
CA THR A 8 1.75 -5.28 7.06
C THR A 8 3.10 -5.38 6.36
N ALA A 9 3.12 -5.68 5.05
CA ALA A 9 4.37 -5.71 4.29
C ALA A 9 5.04 -4.33 4.22
N LEU A 10 4.28 -3.23 4.18
CA LEU A 10 4.84 -1.88 4.28
C LEU A 10 5.47 -1.62 5.66
N ALA A 11 4.78 -1.99 6.73
CA ALA A 11 5.28 -1.88 8.09
C ALA A 11 6.58 -2.68 8.30
N ASP A 12 6.66 -3.88 7.73
CA ASP A 12 7.85 -4.73 7.83
C ASP A 12 9.06 -4.15 7.08
N ARG A 13 8.83 -3.48 5.94
CA ARG A 13 9.91 -2.91 5.12
C ARG A 13 10.37 -1.54 5.58
N ILE A 14 9.44 -0.71 6.06
CA ILE A 14 9.74 0.68 6.46
C ILE A 14 10.04 0.76 7.95
N GLY A 15 9.40 -0.10 8.75
CA GLY A 15 9.53 -0.16 10.19
C GLY A 15 8.21 0.10 10.91
N GLN A 16 7.95 -0.71 11.92
CA GLN A 16 6.76 -0.64 12.78
C GLN A 16 6.61 0.71 13.50
N HIS A 17 7.72 1.42 13.75
CA HIS A 17 7.69 2.77 14.34
C HIS A 17 7.09 3.83 13.40
N GLN A 18 7.10 3.61 12.09
CA GLN A 18 6.45 4.49 11.11
C GLN A 18 5.01 4.06 10.81
N ILE A 19 4.77 2.75 10.79
CA ILE A 19 3.48 2.15 10.45
C ILE A 19 3.19 1.05 11.48
N PRO A 20 2.75 1.39 12.69
CA PRO A 20 2.44 0.41 13.72
C PRO A 20 1.19 -0.35 13.32
N VAL A 21 1.31 -1.64 13.09
CA VAL A 21 0.20 -2.50 12.69
C VAL A 21 -0.09 -3.55 13.76
N ASP A 22 -1.36 -3.69 14.12
CA ASP A 22 -1.83 -4.86 14.87
C ASP A 22 -2.31 -5.94 13.88
N SER A 23 -1.51 -7.00 13.73
CA SER A 23 -1.84 -8.10 12.83
C SER A 23 -3.10 -8.88 13.24
N ASN A 24 -3.50 -8.80 14.51
CA ASN A 24 -4.68 -9.49 15.05
C ASN A 24 -5.96 -8.65 14.98
N ALA A 25 -5.86 -7.38 14.61
CA ALA A 25 -7.03 -6.52 14.48
C ALA A 25 -8.01 -7.09 13.44
N THR A 26 -9.30 -7.09 13.79
CA THR A 26 -10.41 -7.49 12.91
C THR A 26 -11.01 -6.29 12.18
N GLU A 27 -10.78 -5.08 12.69
CA GLU A 27 -11.37 -3.85 12.17
C GLU A 27 -10.32 -2.76 11.91
N ILE A 28 -10.57 -1.93 10.89
CA ILE A 28 -9.66 -0.85 10.47
C ILE A 28 -9.36 0.17 11.58
N ARG A 29 -10.28 0.39 12.52
CA ARG A 29 -10.06 1.33 13.64
C ARG A 29 -9.05 0.83 14.66
N TYR A 30 -8.82 -0.48 14.74
CA TYR A 30 -7.86 -1.11 15.65
C TYR A 30 -6.59 -1.57 14.92
N PHE A 31 -6.58 -1.50 13.59
CA PHE A 31 -5.48 -2.02 12.78
C PHE A 31 -4.20 -1.18 12.85
N LEU A 32 -4.33 0.13 13.07
CA LEU A 32 -3.18 1.03 13.23
C LEU A 32 -3.00 1.41 14.69
N GLY A 33 -1.76 1.29 15.17
CA GLY A 33 -1.34 1.80 16.48
C GLY A 33 -1.29 3.33 16.55
N HIS A 34 -1.23 3.85 17.78
CA HIS A 34 -1.16 5.28 18.06
C HIS A 34 0.27 5.84 18.14
N ASP A 35 1.27 4.96 18.07
CA ASP A 35 2.69 5.20 18.35
C ASP A 35 3.53 5.50 17.09
N ALA A 36 2.90 5.79 15.97
CA ALA A 36 3.59 6.13 14.73
C ALA A 36 4.23 7.53 14.82
N VAL A 37 5.46 7.68 14.33
CA VAL A 37 6.16 8.99 14.28
C VAL A 37 5.33 10.08 13.61
N HIS A 38 4.61 9.74 12.53
CA HIS A 38 3.71 10.64 11.81
C HIS A 38 2.26 10.11 11.84
N HIS A 39 1.72 9.85 13.04
CA HIS A 39 0.43 9.20 13.26
C HIS A 39 -0.73 9.73 12.43
N ASP A 40 -0.96 11.05 12.42
CA ASP A 40 -2.09 11.64 11.70
C ASP A 40 -1.99 11.42 10.18
N PHE A 41 -0.77 11.55 9.65
CA PHE A 41 -0.50 11.36 8.24
C PHE A 41 -0.71 9.89 7.85
N ILE A 42 -0.09 8.94 8.55
CA ILE A 42 -0.21 7.53 8.20
C ILE A 42 -1.63 7.01 8.39
N THR A 43 -2.32 7.43 9.45
CA THR A 43 -3.72 7.08 9.71
C THR A 43 -4.62 7.58 8.59
N THR A 44 -4.44 8.83 8.16
CA THR A 44 -5.20 9.41 7.06
C THR A 44 -4.95 8.67 5.76
N LEU A 45 -3.68 8.38 5.45
CA LEU A 45 -3.29 7.70 4.22
C LEU A 45 -3.82 6.26 4.15
N VAL A 46 -3.61 5.46 5.19
CA VAL A 46 -4.08 4.06 5.24
C VAL A 46 -5.60 3.99 5.17
N ARG A 47 -6.32 4.88 5.85
CA ARG A 47 -7.78 4.99 5.75
C ARG A 47 -8.23 5.43 4.36
N SER A 48 -7.48 6.32 3.71
CA SER A 48 -7.75 6.74 2.32
C SER A 48 -7.61 5.55 1.37
N ILE A 49 -6.53 4.76 1.49
CA ILE A 49 -6.31 3.53 0.71
C ILE A 49 -7.48 2.56 0.94
N TYR A 50 -7.86 2.31 2.19
CA TYR A 50 -8.96 1.41 2.55
C TYR A 50 -10.30 1.84 1.91
N ARG A 51 -10.63 3.13 1.98
CA ARG A 51 -11.87 3.69 1.42
C ARG A 51 -11.85 3.71 -0.10
N LYS A 52 -10.75 4.13 -0.73
CA LYS A 52 -10.62 4.24 -2.19
C LYS A 52 -10.63 2.88 -2.88
N ASN A 53 -10.10 1.84 -2.22
CA ASN A 53 -10.18 0.46 -2.69
C ASN A 53 -11.49 -0.24 -2.31
N GLN A 54 -12.43 0.45 -1.63
CA GLN A 54 -13.72 -0.11 -1.20
C GLN A 54 -13.58 -1.42 -0.42
N CYS A 55 -12.57 -1.52 0.45
CA CYS A 55 -12.20 -2.78 1.08
C CYS A 55 -13.35 -3.41 1.89
N GLY A 56 -14.08 -2.63 2.69
CA GLY A 56 -15.18 -3.14 3.54
C GLY A 56 -14.73 -4.01 4.72
N HIS A 57 -13.67 -4.81 4.58
CA HIS A 57 -12.96 -5.55 5.62
C HIS A 57 -11.44 -5.55 5.37
N LEU A 58 -10.64 -5.92 6.38
CA LEU A 58 -9.17 -5.87 6.31
C LEU A 58 -8.55 -6.83 5.29
N ASP A 59 -9.19 -7.96 5.04
CA ASP A 59 -8.68 -8.97 4.09
C ASP A 59 -9.19 -8.79 2.65
N ALA A 60 -9.74 -7.63 2.32
CA ALA A 60 -10.25 -7.33 0.99
C ALA A 60 -9.12 -7.12 -0.02
N VAL A 61 -9.36 -7.54 -1.27
CA VAL A 61 -8.41 -7.34 -2.37
C VAL A 61 -8.27 -5.85 -2.66
N ILE A 62 -7.03 -5.41 -2.88
CA ILE A 62 -6.75 -4.04 -3.29
C ILE A 62 -6.41 -3.99 -4.78
N ASP A 63 -6.80 -2.90 -5.42
CA ASP A 63 -6.38 -2.54 -6.76
C ASP A 63 -5.01 -1.84 -6.69
N PRO A 64 -3.97 -2.39 -7.34
CA PRO A 64 -2.63 -1.80 -7.32
C PRO A 64 -2.57 -0.38 -7.91
N HIS A 65 -3.34 -0.09 -8.96
CA HIS A 65 -3.36 1.21 -9.60
C HIS A 65 -4.05 2.25 -8.72
N LEU A 66 -5.21 1.93 -8.13
CA LEU A 66 -5.90 2.83 -7.19
C LEU A 66 -5.06 3.08 -5.94
N THR A 67 -4.41 2.05 -5.42
CA THR A 67 -3.53 2.15 -4.25
C THR A 67 -2.35 3.08 -4.54
N MET A 68 -1.64 2.88 -5.65
CA MET A 68 -0.52 3.76 -6.02
C MET A 68 -0.97 5.18 -6.32
N LYS A 69 -2.12 5.37 -6.97
CA LYS A 69 -2.70 6.71 -7.21
C LYS A 69 -2.99 7.44 -5.90
N THR A 70 -3.50 6.72 -4.89
CA THR A 70 -3.80 7.28 -3.58
C THR A 70 -2.53 7.73 -2.85
N ILE A 71 -1.47 6.91 -2.87
CA ILE A 71 -0.18 7.24 -2.27
C ILE A 71 0.47 8.43 -3.01
N ALA A 72 0.41 8.44 -4.34
CA ALA A 72 0.93 9.55 -5.14
C ALA A 72 0.22 10.88 -4.83
N GLY A 73 -1.11 10.85 -4.63
CA GLY A 73 -1.87 12.04 -4.22
C GLY A 73 -1.40 12.60 -2.87
N ALA A 74 -1.22 11.73 -1.88
CA ALA A 74 -0.70 12.15 -0.56
C ALA A 74 0.73 12.73 -0.66
N ARG A 75 1.58 12.18 -1.53
CA ARG A 75 2.90 12.74 -1.81
C ARG A 75 2.81 14.13 -2.44
N GLU A 76 1.94 14.33 -3.42
CA GLU A 76 1.76 15.64 -4.06
C GLU A 76 1.27 16.70 -3.08
N GLU A 77 0.38 16.35 -2.15
CA GLU A 77 -0.10 17.26 -1.11
C GLU A 77 1.06 17.72 -0.21
N LEU A 78 1.93 16.80 0.21
CA LEU A 78 3.10 17.14 1.01
C LEU A 78 4.12 17.98 0.25
N VAL A 79 4.34 17.70 -1.04
CA VAL A 79 5.26 18.51 -1.87
C VAL A 79 4.77 19.96 -2.00
N LYS A 80 3.45 20.17 -2.01
CA LYS A 80 2.85 21.51 -2.15
C LYS A 80 2.76 22.26 -0.82
N ALA A 81 2.78 21.56 0.31
CA ALA A 81 2.75 22.19 1.62
C ALA A 81 4.07 22.93 1.90
N ARG A 82 3.97 24.17 2.39
CA ARG A 82 5.12 25.06 2.60
C ARG A 82 6.00 24.64 3.78
N ASP A 83 5.41 23.96 4.76
CA ASP A 83 6.05 23.64 6.05
C ASP A 83 6.24 22.13 6.22
N THR A 84 6.34 21.38 5.12
CA THR A 84 6.56 19.93 5.17
C THR A 84 7.92 19.62 5.78
N ASP A 85 7.91 18.85 6.86
CA ASP A 85 9.13 18.37 7.49
C ASP A 85 9.90 17.40 6.57
N ILE A 86 11.22 17.51 6.58
CA ILE A 86 12.12 16.66 5.77
C ILE A 86 11.99 15.19 6.14
N CYS A 87 11.72 14.86 7.40
CA CYS A 87 11.51 13.46 7.82
C CYS A 87 10.24 12.90 7.21
N GLN A 88 9.15 13.68 7.23
CA GLN A 88 7.88 13.31 6.61
C GLN A 88 8.02 13.14 5.08
N TYR A 89 8.76 14.03 4.42
CA TYR A 89 9.05 13.91 2.99
C TYR A 89 9.83 12.62 2.67
N ARG A 90 10.91 12.35 3.42
CA ARG A 90 11.71 11.12 3.26
C ARG A 90 10.88 9.86 3.52
N PHE A 91 10.02 9.90 4.54
CA PHE A 91 9.11 8.81 4.84
C PHE A 91 8.18 8.52 3.66
N VAL A 92 7.59 9.55 3.04
CA VAL A 92 6.67 9.35 1.91
C VAL A 92 7.38 8.89 0.65
N ASP A 93 8.59 9.35 0.38
CA ASP A 93 9.39 8.83 -0.73
C ASP A 93 9.72 7.34 -0.52
N ALA A 94 10.10 6.94 0.71
CA ALA A 94 10.30 5.53 1.07
C ALA A 94 9.01 4.71 0.92
N LEU A 95 7.88 5.25 1.40
CA LEU A 95 6.56 4.63 1.27
C LEU A 95 6.16 4.40 -0.20
N CYS A 96 6.37 5.40 -1.05
CA CYS A 96 6.11 5.31 -2.49
C CYS A 96 6.96 4.21 -3.15
N HIS A 97 8.24 4.16 -2.78
CA HIS A 97 9.17 3.16 -3.29
C HIS A 97 8.73 1.75 -2.88
N GLU A 98 8.56 1.51 -1.57
CA GLU A 98 8.25 0.18 -1.05
C GLU A 98 6.87 -0.32 -1.48
N ALA A 99 5.85 0.56 -1.49
CA ALA A 99 4.52 0.21 -1.97
C ALA A 99 4.57 -0.32 -3.41
N ARG A 100 5.33 0.35 -4.28
CA ARG A 100 5.51 -0.07 -5.67
C ARG A 100 6.18 -1.45 -5.73
N GLN A 101 7.25 -1.68 -4.97
CA GLN A 101 7.94 -2.97 -4.97
C GLN A 101 7.05 -4.11 -4.50
N ILE A 102 6.29 -3.91 -3.42
CA ILE A 102 5.37 -4.92 -2.87
C ILE A 102 4.29 -5.25 -3.89
N LEU A 103 3.67 -4.24 -4.51
CA LEU A 103 2.61 -4.45 -5.50
C LEU A 103 3.13 -5.13 -6.77
N LEU A 104 4.29 -4.72 -7.29
CA LEU A 104 4.90 -5.38 -8.45
C LEU A 104 5.25 -6.83 -8.15
N GLN A 105 5.78 -7.12 -6.96
CA GLN A 105 6.06 -8.49 -6.55
C GLN A 105 4.79 -9.32 -6.44
N ALA A 106 3.70 -8.74 -5.90
CA ALA A 106 2.42 -9.42 -5.81
C ALA A 106 1.84 -9.76 -7.19
N ILE A 107 1.95 -8.85 -8.17
CA ILE A 107 1.49 -9.09 -9.56
C ILE A 107 2.33 -10.20 -10.21
N LYS A 108 3.65 -10.15 -10.07
CA LYS A 108 4.54 -11.20 -10.60
C LYS A 108 4.23 -12.57 -10.00
N ASN A 109 4.02 -12.63 -8.70
CA ASN A 109 3.67 -13.88 -8.02
C ASN A 109 2.32 -14.43 -8.49
N ASP A 110 1.33 -13.56 -8.75
CA ASP A 110 0.05 -13.98 -9.30
C ASP A 110 0.17 -14.53 -10.73
N GLN A 111 1.00 -13.92 -11.59
CA GLN A 111 1.28 -14.43 -12.94
C GLN A 111 2.01 -15.77 -12.95
N LEU A 112 2.83 -16.05 -11.93
CA LEU A 112 3.49 -17.35 -11.78
C LEU A 112 2.51 -18.46 -11.35
N VAL A 113 1.51 -18.12 -10.54
CA VAL A 113 0.49 -19.07 -10.07
C VAL A 113 -0.62 -19.26 -11.12
N ASN A 114 -0.98 -18.20 -11.84
CA ASN A 114 -2.01 -18.17 -12.87
C ASN A 114 -1.42 -17.59 -14.18
N PRO A 115 -0.66 -18.39 -14.96
CA PRO A 115 -0.10 -17.91 -16.21
C PRO A 115 -1.23 -17.54 -17.18
N PRO A 116 -1.10 -16.44 -17.93
CA PRO A 116 -2.09 -16.09 -18.94
C PRO A 116 -2.22 -17.25 -19.95
N PRO A 117 -3.44 -17.52 -20.46
CA PRO A 117 -3.65 -18.60 -21.42
C PRO A 117 -2.70 -18.41 -22.60
N GLN A 118 -1.83 -19.39 -22.82
CA GLN A 118 -0.88 -19.39 -23.93
C GLN A 118 -1.66 -19.25 -25.23
N GLN A 119 -1.51 -18.14 -25.93
CA GLN A 119 -2.01 -18.01 -27.29
C GLN A 119 -1.31 -19.08 -28.13
N LEU A 120 -2.05 -20.12 -28.53
CA LEU A 120 -1.59 -21.06 -29.55
C LEU A 120 -1.18 -20.23 -30.77
N THR A 121 0.12 -20.11 -31.00
CA THR A 121 0.66 -19.65 -32.27
C THR A 121 0.24 -20.67 -33.31
N ARG A 122 -0.87 -20.36 -34.00
CA ARG A 122 -1.33 -21.11 -35.16
C ARG A 122 -0.34 -20.84 -36.28
N ASN A 123 0.76 -21.59 -36.28
CA ASN A 123 1.68 -21.66 -37.41
C ASN A 123 0.87 -22.11 -38.62
N LYS A 124 0.56 -21.18 -39.53
CA LYS A 124 0.03 -21.50 -40.84
C LYS A 124 1.17 -22.11 -41.65
N ALA A 125 1.00 -23.37 -42.00
CA ALA A 125 1.75 -24.07 -43.03
C ALA A 125 1.51 -23.44 -44.41
#